data_AF-A0A0R2WYA6-F1
#
_entry.id   AF-A0A0R2WYA6-F1
#
_cell.length_a   1.000
_cell.length_b   1.000
_cell.length_c   1.000
_cell.angle_alpha   90.00
_cell.angle_beta   90.00
_cell.angle_gamma   90.00
#
_symmetry.space_group_name_H-M   'P 1'
#
loop_
_entity.id
_entity.type
_entity.pdbx_description
1 polymer ?
#
loop_
_entity_poly.entity_id
_entity_poly.type
_entity_poly.pdbx_seq_one_letter_code
_entity_poly.pdbx_strand_id
1 'polypeptide(L)'
;MGGSSKINTIPPEAWAELDCRMLPDRPAEELIADVEALLEGTGVNVEVIMAFTPAISTTNSTLFESIVNVTGELYPGSQVLSAVSTGFTDSHFTRDLGIVSYGFSPVITRADDPTGVHGNDERIPVDAFRAGVTDLGAIVRNLVH
;
A
#
# COMPACT_ATOMS: atom_id res chain seq x y z
N MET A 1 3.48 -21.05 8.08
CA MET A 1 4.45 -22.11 8.39
C MET A 1 3.76 -23.46 8.40
N GLY A 2 4.47 -24.52 8.04
CA GLY A 2 3.93 -25.88 7.96
C GLY A 2 5.02 -26.94 7.87
N GLY A 3 4.61 -28.21 7.93
CA GLY A 3 5.50 -29.36 7.73
C GLY A 3 4.72 -30.65 7.50
N SER A 4 3.92 -31.09 8.48
CA SER A 4 3.03 -32.25 8.33
C SER A 4 1.56 -31.85 8.52
N SER A 5 0.67 -32.46 7.74
CA SER A 5 -0.78 -32.40 7.96
C SER A 5 -1.30 -33.48 8.93
N LYS A 6 -0.43 -34.41 9.37
CA LYS A 6 -0.77 -35.52 10.29
C LYS A 6 0.00 -35.42 11.60
N ILE A 7 -0.70 -35.63 12.71
CA ILE A 7 -0.13 -35.54 14.07
C ILE A 7 0.90 -36.63 14.40
N ASN A 8 0.85 -37.78 13.71
CA ASN A 8 1.70 -38.95 13.98
C ASN A 8 2.76 -39.21 12.90
N THR A 9 3.12 -38.19 12.10
CA THR A 9 4.11 -38.31 11.03
C THR A 9 5.18 -37.23 11.19
N ILE A 10 6.46 -37.63 11.17
CA ILE A 10 7.59 -36.70 11.10
C ILE A 10 7.75 -36.26 9.64
N PRO A 11 7.58 -34.97 9.32
CA PRO A 11 7.70 -34.51 7.95
C PRO A 11 9.17 -34.47 7.50
N PRO A 12 9.45 -34.70 6.21
CA PRO A 12 10.79 -34.55 5.65
C PRO A 12 11.21 -33.08 5.48
N GLU A 13 10.25 -32.15 5.49
CA GLU A 13 10.46 -30.72 5.25
C GLU A 13 9.55 -29.90 6.17
N ALA A 14 10.01 -28.72 6.58
CA ALA A 14 9.20 -27.70 7.23
C ALA A 14 9.52 -26.33 6.61
N TRP A 15 8.53 -25.47 6.54
CA TRP A 15 8.63 -24.15 5.90
C TRP A 15 7.89 -23.08 6.68
N ALA A 16 8.25 -21.82 6.46
CA ALA A 16 7.54 -20.65 6.95
C ALA A 16 7.58 -19.55 5.90
N GLU A 17 6.51 -18.74 5.86
CA GLU A 17 6.46 -17.52 5.05
C GLU A 17 6.56 -16.33 6.00
N LEU A 18 7.32 -15.33 5.59
CA LEU A 18 7.53 -14.08 6.32
C LEU A 18 7.09 -12.92 5.41
N ASP A 19 6.14 -12.12 5.89
CA ASP A 19 5.72 -10.87 5.25
C ASP A 19 6.24 -9.69 6.07
N CYS A 20 7.11 -8.87 5.47
CA CYS A 20 7.74 -7.74 6.12
C CYS A 20 7.34 -6.43 5.43
N ARG A 21 6.87 -5.46 6.23
CA ARG A 21 6.59 -4.10 5.78
C ARG A 21 7.81 -3.24 6.03
N MET A 22 8.49 -2.86 4.96
CA MET A 22 9.73 -2.09 4.99
C MET A 22 9.46 -0.59 5.12
N LEU A 23 10.33 0.10 5.86
CA LEU A 23 10.36 1.56 5.82
C LEU A 23 10.93 2.05 4.48
N PRO A 24 10.50 3.22 3.98
CA PRO A 24 10.95 3.75 2.69
C PRO A 24 12.47 4.00 2.55
N ASP A 25 13.18 4.13 3.67
CA ASP A 25 14.60 4.45 3.74
C ASP A 25 15.50 3.22 3.85
N ARG A 26 14.92 2.01 3.87
CA ARG A 26 15.67 0.77 4.00
C ARG A 26 15.41 -0.16 2.81
N PRO A 27 16.40 -0.42 1.94
CA PRO A 27 16.28 -1.37 0.83
C PRO A 27 15.90 -2.78 1.29
N ALA A 28 15.19 -3.52 0.43
CA ALA A 28 14.75 -4.89 0.74
C ALA A 28 15.94 -5.85 0.92
N GLU A 29 17.01 -5.61 0.16
CA GLU A 29 18.25 -6.40 0.17
C GLU A 29 18.91 -6.40 1.55
N GLU A 30 18.83 -5.29 2.28
CA GLU A 30 19.37 -5.21 3.65
C GLU A 30 18.57 -6.07 4.63
N LEU A 31 17.25 -6.18 4.47
CA LEU A 31 16.45 -7.08 5.31
C LEU A 31 16.75 -8.54 4.96
N ILE A 32 16.86 -8.86 3.67
CA ILE A 32 17.16 -10.21 3.20
C ILE A 32 18.52 -10.65 3.75
N ALA A 33 19.54 -9.81 3.65
CA ALA A 33 20.87 -10.08 4.19
C ALA A 33 20.85 -10.29 5.71
N ASP A 34 20.09 -9.49 6.46
CA ASP A 34 19.93 -9.67 7.90
C ASP A 34 19.30 -11.04 8.24
N VAL A 35 18.26 -11.44 7.50
CA VAL A 35 17.57 -12.73 7.69
C VAL A 35 18.51 -13.89 7.35
N GLU A 36 19.24 -13.81 6.24
CA GLU A 36 20.23 -14.83 5.85
C GLU A 36 21.34 -14.97 6.89
N ALA A 37 21.89 -13.85 7.38
CA ALA A 37 22.90 -13.84 8.43
C ALA A 37 22.39 -14.44 9.74
N LEU A 38 21.14 -14.15 10.14
CA LEU A 38 20.54 -14.73 11.34
C LEU A 38 20.34 -16.26 11.24
N LEU A 39 20.21 -16.79 10.02
CA LEU A 39 19.96 -18.21 9.77
C LEU A 39 21.23 -18.97 9.37
N GLU A 40 22.38 -18.30 9.31
CA GLU A 40 23.65 -18.93 8.95
C GLU A 40 23.96 -20.12 9.87
N GLY A 41 24.34 -21.25 9.26
CA GLY A 41 24.67 -22.49 9.98
C GLY A 41 23.48 -23.30 10.52
N THR A 42 22.24 -22.82 10.35
CA THR A 42 21.03 -23.56 10.78
C THR A 42 20.58 -24.64 9.79
N GLY A 43 21.05 -24.58 8.54
CA GLY A 43 20.59 -25.43 7.44
C GLY A 43 19.23 -25.03 6.85
N VAL A 44 18.68 -23.87 7.24
CA VAL A 44 17.48 -23.28 6.64
C VAL A 44 17.86 -22.57 5.34
N ASN A 45 17.11 -22.84 4.28
CA ASN A 45 17.21 -22.11 3.02
C ASN A 45 16.24 -20.92 3.01
N VAL A 46 16.69 -19.78 2.51
CA VAL A 46 15.87 -18.58 2.34
C VAL A 46 15.58 -18.41 0.85
N GLU A 47 14.30 -18.24 0.51
CA GLU A 47 13.85 -17.95 -0.85
C GLU A 47 13.02 -16.66 -0.83
N VAL A 48 13.37 -15.72 -1.71
CA VAL A 48 12.61 -14.47 -1.88
C VAL A 48 11.43 -14.73 -2.81
N ILE A 49 10.23 -14.79 -2.24
CA ILE A 49 8.99 -14.95 -3.02
C ILE A 49 8.66 -13.66 -3.78
N MET A 50 8.79 -12.52 -3.09
CA MET A 50 8.42 -11.20 -3.61
C MET A 50 9.17 -10.11 -2.84
N ALA A 51 9.79 -9.20 -3.58
CA ALA A 51 10.44 -8.01 -3.02
C ALA A 51 10.18 -6.82 -3.96
N PHE A 52 9.91 -5.67 -3.36
CA PHE A 52 9.61 -4.44 -4.06
C PHE A 52 10.49 -3.32 -3.53
N THR A 53 10.82 -2.36 -4.39
CA THR A 53 11.53 -1.15 -3.97
C THR A 53 10.63 -0.39 -2.96
N PRO A 54 11.09 -0.22 -1.71
CA PRO A 54 10.42 0.63 -0.76
C PRO A 54 10.62 2.07 -1.23
N ALA A 55 9.52 2.82 -1.32
CA ALA A 55 9.60 4.18 -1.83
C ALA A 55 8.50 5.04 -1.21
N ILE A 56 8.65 6.35 -1.39
CA ILE A 56 7.64 7.37 -1.17
C ILE A 56 7.65 8.30 -2.39
N SER A 57 6.52 8.94 -2.65
CA SER A 57 6.51 10.10 -3.55
C SER A 57 6.63 11.37 -2.72
N THR A 58 7.46 12.32 -3.17
CA THR A 58 7.54 13.66 -2.58
C THR A 58 6.17 14.34 -2.58
N THR A 59 5.84 15.15 -1.59
CA THR A 59 4.62 15.99 -1.61
C THR A 59 4.83 17.30 -2.38
N ASN A 60 6.07 17.60 -2.78
CA ASN A 60 6.37 18.73 -3.65
C ASN A 60 6.16 18.31 -5.11
N SER A 61 4.89 18.21 -5.53
CA SER A 61 4.51 17.86 -6.90
C SER A 61 3.23 18.56 -7.32
N THR A 62 3.07 18.79 -8.62
CA THR A 62 1.85 19.36 -9.19
C THR A 62 0.63 18.49 -8.90
N LEU A 63 0.77 17.16 -8.90
CA LEU A 63 -0.32 16.24 -8.55
C LEU A 63 -0.77 16.43 -7.09
N PHE A 64 0.16 16.57 -6.15
CA PHE A 64 -0.18 16.80 -4.75
C PHE A 64 -0.84 18.17 -4.55
N GLU A 65 -0.31 19.20 -5.21
CA GLU A 65 -0.90 20.54 -5.20
C GLU A 65 -2.34 20.52 -5.75
N SER A 66 -2.59 19.83 -6.87
CA SER A 66 -3.95 19.70 -7.42
C SER A 66 -4.91 18.99 -6.48
N ILE A 67 -4.46 17.94 -5.77
CA ILE A 67 -5.26 17.27 -4.73
C ILE A 67 -5.62 18.26 -3.61
N VAL A 68 -4.63 19.01 -3.10
CA VAL A 68 -4.83 20.01 -2.04
C VAL A 68 -5.81 21.11 -2.48
N ASN A 69 -5.61 21.68 -3.65
CA ASN A 69 -6.41 22.79 -4.17
C ASN A 69 -7.87 22.38 -4.34
N VAL A 70 -8.12 21.30 -5.09
CA VAL A 70 -9.49 20.86 -5.39
C VAL A 70 -10.21 20.38 -4.13
N THR A 71 -9.52 19.66 -3.25
CA THR A 71 -10.14 19.22 -1.99
C THR A 71 -10.50 20.41 -1.10
N GLY A 72 -9.65 21.43 -1.03
CA GLY A 72 -9.91 22.66 -0.27
C GLY A 72 -11.07 23.49 -0.83
N GLU A 73 -11.22 23.52 -2.15
CA GLU A 73 -12.35 24.20 -2.83
C GLU A 73 -13.68 23.47 -2.61
N LEU A 74 -13.70 22.15 -2.81
CA LEU A 74 -14.92 21.34 -2.69
C LEU A 74 -15.35 21.14 -1.25
N TYR A 75 -14.39 21.05 -0.32
CA TYR A 75 -14.62 20.76 1.09
C TYR A 75 -13.90 21.79 1.98
N PRO A 76 -14.45 23.01 2.13
CA PRO A 76 -13.84 24.05 2.96
C PRO A 76 -13.60 23.60 4.40
N GLY A 77 -12.39 23.82 4.90
CA GLY A 77 -11.96 23.40 6.24
C GLY A 77 -11.38 21.99 6.33
N SER A 78 -11.35 21.24 5.22
CA SER A 78 -10.61 19.98 5.13
C SER A 78 -9.09 20.20 5.10
N GLN A 79 -8.33 19.14 5.40
CA GLN A 79 -6.88 19.11 5.29
C GLN A 79 -6.44 17.83 4.59
N VAL A 80 -5.49 17.96 3.66
CA VAL A 80 -4.84 16.83 3.00
C VAL A 80 -3.56 16.51 3.75
N LEU A 81 -3.42 15.26 4.19
CA LEU A 81 -2.24 14.77 4.92
C LEU A 81 -1.57 13.66 4.09
N SER A 82 -0.23 13.66 4.07
CA SER A 82 0.54 12.54 3.52
C SER A 82 0.83 11.51 4.60
N ALA A 83 0.66 10.25 4.26
CA ALA A 83 0.95 9.12 5.13
C ALA A 83 1.50 7.96 4.31
N VAL A 84 2.27 7.09 4.97
CA VAL A 84 2.72 5.82 4.39
C VAL A 84 1.72 4.74 4.81
N SER A 85 1.14 4.05 3.82
CA SER A 85 0.27 2.91 4.07
C SER A 85 1.09 1.64 4.26
N THR A 86 0.64 0.75 5.14
CA THR A 86 1.18 -0.61 5.27
C THR A 86 0.64 -1.55 4.19
N GLY A 87 -0.41 -1.14 3.48
CA GLY A 87 -0.99 -1.86 2.36
C GLY A 87 -0.11 -1.80 1.11
N PHE A 88 -0.33 -2.75 0.21
CA PHE A 88 0.35 -2.82 -1.08
C PHE A 88 -0.49 -2.18 -2.19
N THR A 89 0.15 -1.45 -3.10
CA THR A 89 -0.48 -0.86 -4.30
C THR A 89 0.45 -0.96 -5.50
N ASP A 90 -0.10 -0.87 -6.70
CA ASP A 90 0.66 -0.85 -7.96
C ASP A 90 1.49 0.44 -8.15
N SER A 91 1.45 1.39 -7.21
CA SER A 91 2.21 2.63 -7.26
C SER A 91 3.73 2.42 -7.24
N HIS A 92 4.22 1.26 -6.83
CA HIS A 92 5.63 0.92 -6.97
C HIS A 92 6.08 0.86 -8.44
N PHE A 93 5.29 0.24 -9.32
CA PHE A 93 5.64 0.12 -10.74
C PHE A 93 5.80 1.48 -11.43
N THR A 94 4.95 2.46 -11.08
CA THR A 94 5.03 3.81 -11.65
C THR A 94 6.19 4.62 -11.04
N ARG A 95 6.45 4.47 -9.74
CA ARG A 95 7.56 5.16 -9.08
C ARG A 95 8.92 4.68 -9.55
N ASP A 96 9.06 3.40 -9.89
CA ASP A 96 10.28 2.86 -10.49
C ASP A 96 10.60 3.49 -11.86
N LEU A 97 9.57 3.99 -12.55
CA LEU A 97 9.71 4.76 -13.80
C LEU A 97 9.91 6.27 -13.55
N GLY A 98 10.06 6.69 -12.29
CA GLY A 98 10.18 8.10 -11.90
C GLY A 98 8.86 8.88 -11.88
N ILE A 99 7.71 8.20 -11.97
CA ILE A 99 6.39 8.85 -11.98
C ILE A 99 5.90 9.00 -10.54
N VAL A 100 5.58 10.22 -10.14
CA VAL A 100 4.96 10.54 -8.84
C VAL A 100 3.61 9.81 -8.73
N SER A 101 3.37 9.12 -7.61
CA SER A 101 2.15 8.34 -7.40
C SER A 101 1.73 8.35 -5.94
N TYR A 102 0.44 8.57 -5.69
CA TYR A 102 -0.16 8.56 -4.35
C TYR A 102 -1.34 7.60 -4.31
N GLY A 103 -1.48 6.85 -3.23
CA GLY A 103 -2.74 6.17 -2.91
C GLY A 103 -3.76 7.19 -2.45
N PHE A 104 -4.67 7.61 -3.33
CA PHE A 104 -5.71 8.59 -3.02
C PHE A 104 -7.08 8.04 -3.41
N SER A 105 -8.02 8.05 -2.48
CA SER A 105 -9.43 7.74 -2.74
C SER A 105 -10.25 9.03 -2.61
N PRO A 106 -10.97 9.45 -3.66
CA PRO A 106 -11.86 10.62 -3.60
C PRO A 106 -13.18 10.32 -2.88
N VAL A 107 -13.41 9.05 -2.47
CA VAL A 107 -14.67 8.64 -1.84
C VAL A 107 -14.61 8.96 -0.35
N ILE A 108 -15.47 9.88 0.08
CA ILE A 108 -15.64 10.22 1.49
C ILE A 108 -16.71 9.32 2.09
N THR A 109 -16.33 8.56 3.11
CA THR A 109 -17.23 7.71 3.90
C THR A 109 -17.46 8.32 5.28
N ARG A 110 -18.63 8.05 5.85
CA ARG A 110 -19.00 8.44 7.22
C ARG A 110 -18.51 7.38 8.20
N ALA A 111 -18.37 7.76 9.47
CA ALA A 111 -17.90 6.83 10.51
C ALA A 111 -18.79 5.59 10.68
N ASP A 112 -20.07 5.69 10.33
CA ASP A 112 -21.06 4.62 10.38
C ASP A 112 -21.23 3.85 9.05
N ASP A 113 -20.53 4.27 7.99
CA ASP A 113 -20.55 3.52 6.74
C ASP A 113 -19.88 2.14 6.93
N PRO A 114 -20.43 1.08 6.30
CA PRO A 114 -19.81 -0.23 6.30
C PRO A 114 -18.44 -0.15 5.62
N THR A 115 -17.38 -0.16 6.42
CA THR A 115 -16.00 -0.19 5.92
C THR A 115 -15.49 -1.62 5.94
N GLY A 116 -14.65 -1.96 4.98
CA GLY A 116 -13.97 -3.25 5.01
C GLY A 116 -13.38 -3.58 3.66
N VAL A 117 -12.26 -2.93 3.30
CA VAL A 117 -11.39 -3.51 2.27
C VAL A 117 -11.06 -4.93 2.73
N HIS A 118 -11.44 -5.93 1.93
CA HIS A 118 -11.33 -7.36 2.25
C HIS A 118 -12.26 -7.85 3.38
N GLY A 119 -13.32 -7.10 3.70
CA GLY A 119 -14.36 -7.50 4.66
C GLY A 119 -15.56 -8.20 3.99
N ASN A 120 -16.38 -8.87 4.80
CA ASN A 120 -17.66 -9.40 4.30
C ASN A 120 -18.59 -8.24 3.91
N ASP A 121 -19.30 -8.39 2.80
CA ASP A 121 -20.24 -7.39 2.26
C ASP A 121 -19.63 -5.98 2.08
N GLU A 122 -18.35 -5.93 1.66
CA GLU A 122 -17.65 -4.70 1.28
C GLU A 122 -18.49 -3.87 0.30
N ARG A 123 -18.79 -2.63 0.66
CA ARG A 123 -19.62 -1.72 -0.14
C ARG A 123 -19.36 -0.26 0.25
N ILE A 124 -19.78 0.65 -0.63
CA ILE A 124 -19.80 2.10 -0.37
C ILE A 124 -21.16 2.68 -0.79
N PRO A 125 -21.60 3.82 -0.20
CA PRO A 125 -22.81 4.49 -0.65
C PRO A 125 -22.71 4.93 -2.11
N VAL A 126 -23.80 4.75 -2.87
CA VAL A 126 -23.85 5.11 -4.31
C VAL A 126 -23.59 6.60 -4.53
N ASP A 127 -24.13 7.45 -3.67
CA ASP A 127 -23.95 8.90 -3.80
C ASP A 127 -22.50 9.31 -3.49
N ALA A 128 -21.84 8.65 -2.53
CA ALA A 128 -20.43 8.86 -2.23
C ALA A 128 -19.53 8.44 -3.40
N PHE A 129 -19.84 7.32 -4.06
CA PHE A 129 -19.15 6.90 -5.27
C PHE A 129 -19.28 7.93 -6.40
N ARG A 130 -20.51 8.41 -6.67
CA ARG A 130 -20.79 9.40 -7.72
C ARG A 130 -20.09 10.74 -7.44
N ALA A 131 -20.06 11.17 -6.19
CA ALA A 131 -19.31 12.34 -5.75
C ALA A 131 -17.81 12.13 -5.99
N GLY A 132 -17.25 11.00 -5.52
CA GLY A 132 -15.83 10.69 -5.70
C GLY A 132 -15.37 10.66 -7.16
N VAL A 133 -16.19 10.17 -8.09
CA VAL A 133 -15.90 10.25 -9.54
C VAL A 133 -15.81 11.70 -10.03
N THR A 134 -16.73 12.55 -9.57
CA THR A 134 -16.76 13.98 -9.92
C THR A 134 -15.54 14.70 -9.39
N ASP A 135 -15.17 14.44 -8.14
CA ASP A 135 -14.05 15.04 -7.42
C ASP A 135 -12.71 14.65 -8.05
N LEU A 136 -12.51 13.35 -8.34
CA LEU A 136 -11.33 12.89 -9.06
C LEU A 136 -11.22 13.53 -10.44
N GLY A 137 -12.35 13.66 -11.16
CA GLY A 137 -12.38 14.37 -12.43
C GLY A 137 -11.96 15.84 -12.30
N ALA A 138 -12.30 16.51 -11.20
CA ALA A 138 -11.87 17.89 -10.93
C ALA A 138 -10.37 17.98 -10.65
N ILE A 139 -9.80 17.04 -9.88
CA ILE A 139 -8.35 16.95 -9.63
C ILE A 139 -7.59 16.76 -10.96
N VAL A 140 -8.04 15.82 -11.80
CA VAL A 140 -7.41 15.56 -13.10
C VAL A 140 -7.46 16.79 -14.00
N ARG A 141 -8.59 17.51 -14.05
CA ARG A 141 -8.69 18.77 -14.80
C ARG A 141 -7.70 19.81 -14.26
N ASN A 142 -7.67 20.03 -12.95
CA ASN A 142 -6.75 20.99 -12.33
C ASN A 142 -5.27 20.67 -12.64
N LEU A 143 -4.90 19.39 -12.70
CA LEU A 143 -3.54 18.95 -12.98
C LEU A 143 -3.06 19.23 -14.42
N VAL A 144 -3.96 19.15 -15.40
CA VAL A 144 -3.61 19.22 -16.83
C VAL A 144 -3.79 20.62 -17.43
N HIS A 145 -4.12 21.62 -16.61
CA HIS A 145 -4.34 23.01 -17.02
C HIS A 145 -3.11 23.89 -16.83
#